data_AF-A0A955CEL9-F1
#
_entry.id   AF-A0A955CEL9-F1
#
_cell.length_a   1.000
_cell.length_b   1.000
_cell.length_c   1.000
_cell.angle_alpha   90.00
_cell.angle_beta   90.00
_cell.angle_gamma   90.00
#
_symmetry.space_group_name_H-M   'P 1'
#
loop_
_entity.id
_entity.type
_entity.pdbx_description
1 polymer ?
#
loop_
_entity_poly.entity_id
_entity_poly.type
_entity_poly.pdbx_seq_one_letter_code
_entity_poly.pdbx_strand_id
1 'polypeptide(L)'
;MPSALQVFREIFSTADFVFDNQESAREHANTLGASSLGEFVGARKNHFPVRERRPSVARLSRSLLIDPAENGIYHCIERCVRRAFLCGDDPVTGRNFDHRKGLLQDRLEFLAGVMAIDLVGFAVMDNHAHVVVRNRPDKVVLMSDEEVARRWWDLCPGRKDATGKPLPPEPHELKMLMSDSSRLSVYRVRLSSISWLMRFLAEYVARKANREDGCTGRFWEGRFKCQRLLDEAAVLACSLYVDLNPIRAGIAETPEGSPFTSAFERIRTLQSLKDAEECVSATVDVTAVSANKSRKQWLCPVFLGTRHADMDGEDASKDAASRGFLPMTLEQYLVLLDATGRELRRDKRGVIPADCSPILERLGLSPSNWLSFVDNFGRWFHHAAGSPENMSEEAERRGCRWVAGVSRSREAYAA
;
A
#
# COMPACT_ATOMS: atom_id res chain seq x y z
N MET A 1 2.04 -29.26 -18.87
CA MET A 1 1.52 -28.29 -17.88
C MET A 1 0.89 -29.08 -16.74
N PRO A 2 1.56 -29.22 -15.58
CA PRO A 2 0.92 -29.84 -14.43
C PRO A 2 -0.26 -28.96 -13.98
N SER A 3 -1.35 -29.59 -13.54
CA SER A 3 -2.51 -28.85 -13.02
C SER A 3 -2.12 -28.08 -11.76
N ALA A 4 -2.79 -26.97 -11.46
CA ALA A 4 -2.60 -26.21 -10.20
C ALA A 4 -2.68 -27.13 -8.96
N LEU A 5 -3.46 -28.22 -9.06
CA LEU A 5 -3.62 -29.25 -8.05
C LEU A 5 -2.38 -30.14 -7.82
N GLN A 6 -1.52 -30.30 -8.84
CA GLN A 6 -0.27 -31.08 -8.72
C GLN A 6 0.84 -30.28 -8.05
N VAL A 7 1.00 -29.01 -8.42
CA VAL A 7 2.00 -28.11 -7.79
C VAL A 7 1.67 -27.89 -6.31
N PHE A 8 0.38 -27.86 -5.96
CA PHE A 8 -0.07 -27.71 -4.57
C PHE A 8 0.23 -28.94 -3.69
N ARG A 9 0.12 -30.16 -4.22
CA ARG A 9 0.33 -31.37 -3.41
C ARG A 9 1.80 -31.61 -3.05
N GLU A 10 2.74 -31.13 -3.86
CA GLU A 10 4.18 -31.31 -3.59
C GLU A 10 4.71 -30.35 -2.52
N ILE A 11 4.11 -29.17 -2.36
CA ILE A 11 4.63 -28.11 -1.46
C ILE A 11 4.13 -28.27 -0.01
N PHE A 12 2.94 -28.85 0.19
CA PHE A 12 2.23 -28.79 1.49
C PHE A 12 2.21 -30.10 2.28
N SER A 13 3.06 -31.09 1.98
CA SER A 13 3.02 -32.38 2.69
C SER A 13 3.90 -32.50 3.96
N THR A 14 4.69 -31.48 4.34
CA THR A 14 5.73 -31.67 5.40
C THR A 14 5.98 -30.53 6.41
N ALA A 15 5.17 -29.48 6.52
CA ALA A 15 5.47 -28.39 7.46
C ALA A 15 4.42 -28.22 8.57
N ASP A 16 4.66 -28.85 9.73
CA ASP A 16 4.12 -28.41 11.02
C ASP A 16 4.97 -27.23 11.54
N PHE A 17 4.36 -26.07 11.79
CA PHE A 17 5.01 -24.97 12.52
C PHE A 17 4.03 -24.32 13.51
N VAL A 18 4.40 -24.42 14.80
CA VAL A 18 3.80 -23.74 15.96
C VAL A 18 4.82 -22.72 16.46
N PHE A 19 4.41 -21.54 16.97
CA PHE A 19 5.02 -20.71 18.06
C PHE A 19 4.25 -19.37 18.08
N ASP A 20 4.18 -18.56 19.14
CA ASP A 20 4.15 -18.69 20.61
C ASP A 20 3.80 -17.26 21.05
N ASN A 21 2.75 -17.12 21.87
CA ASN A 21 2.04 -15.86 22.01
C ASN A 21 1.79 -15.61 23.50
N GLN A 22 2.74 -15.01 24.21
CA GLN A 22 2.48 -14.24 25.43
C GLN A 22 3.72 -13.51 25.95
N GLU A 23 3.65 -12.17 26.00
CA GLU A 23 3.88 -11.35 27.19
C GLU A 23 4.10 -9.89 26.77
N SER A 24 3.12 -9.02 27.07
CA SER A 24 3.28 -7.58 27.38
C SER A 24 1.97 -6.81 27.13
N ALA A 25 0.88 -7.19 27.80
CA ALA A 25 -0.35 -6.38 27.82
C ALA A 25 -1.18 -6.59 29.10
N ARG A 26 -0.52 -6.73 30.25
CA ARG A 26 -1.19 -6.75 31.56
C ARG A 26 -0.44 -5.85 32.53
N GLU A 27 -0.75 -4.56 32.45
CA GLU A 27 -0.74 -3.66 33.61
C GLU A 27 -1.31 -2.30 33.14
N HIS A 28 -2.31 -1.80 33.88
CA HIS A 28 -3.06 -0.54 33.68
C HIS A 28 -4.46 -0.66 33.07
N ALA A 29 -5.37 -1.37 33.75
CA ALA A 29 -6.80 -1.04 33.74
C ALA A 29 -7.50 -1.52 35.03
N ASN A 30 -7.40 -0.72 36.09
CA ASN A 30 -8.37 -0.64 37.19
C ASN A 30 -8.42 0.87 37.51
N THR A 31 -9.53 1.58 37.37
CA THR A 31 -10.53 1.76 38.43
C THR A 31 -11.70 2.59 37.87
N LEU A 32 -12.92 2.36 38.41
CA LEU A 32 -14.15 3.17 38.34
C LEU A 32 -15.00 2.95 37.06
N GLY A 33 -16.30 2.70 37.10
CA GLY A 33 -17.31 2.80 38.16
C GLY A 33 -18.68 2.92 37.47
N ALA A 34 -19.69 2.25 38.00
CA ALA A 34 -20.91 1.82 37.32
C ALA A 34 -21.98 2.89 37.01
N SER A 35 -22.97 2.45 36.21
CA SER A 35 -24.42 2.74 36.25
C SER A 35 -25.01 3.81 35.30
N SER A 36 -25.84 3.39 34.35
CA SER A 36 -27.32 3.39 34.50
C SER A 36 -28.01 3.00 33.18
N LEU A 37 -29.01 2.13 33.30
CA LEU A 37 -29.95 1.69 32.27
C LEU A 37 -31.07 2.72 32.09
N GLY A 38 -31.51 2.91 30.85
CA GLY A 38 -32.73 3.63 30.50
C GLY A 38 -33.29 3.11 29.19
N GLU A 39 -34.37 2.32 29.28
CA GLU A 39 -35.18 1.82 28.17
C GLU A 39 -35.95 2.97 27.49
N PHE A 40 -36.10 2.91 26.17
CA PHE A 40 -37.25 3.53 25.49
C PHE A 40 -37.67 2.70 24.27
N VAL A 41 -38.96 2.34 24.27
CA VAL A 41 -39.67 1.53 23.28
C VAL A 41 -40.33 2.44 22.22
N GLY A 42 -40.28 2.00 20.96
CA GLY A 42 -41.42 2.08 20.03
C GLY A 42 -41.46 3.22 19.01
N ALA A 43 -41.32 2.89 17.71
CA ALA A 43 -42.38 3.03 16.70
C ALA A 43 -41.82 2.81 15.28
N ARG A 44 -42.33 1.78 14.58
CA ARG A 44 -42.11 1.55 13.15
C ARG A 44 -42.98 2.49 12.33
N LYS A 45 -42.41 3.18 11.33
CA LYS A 45 -43.14 3.69 10.17
C LYS A 45 -42.37 3.38 8.90
N ASN A 46 -43.05 2.73 7.96
CA ASN A 46 -42.56 2.40 6.63
C ASN A 46 -42.28 3.70 5.84
N HIS A 47 -41.06 3.84 5.34
CA HIS A 47 -40.70 4.84 4.33
C HIS A 47 -39.78 4.17 3.30
N PHE A 48 -40.20 4.22 2.04
CA PHE A 48 -39.36 3.83 0.90
C PHE A 48 -38.14 4.76 0.83
N PRO A 49 -36.91 4.26 0.59
CA PRO A 49 -35.70 5.05 0.79
C PRO A 49 -35.52 6.07 -0.33
N VAL A 50 -35.72 7.34 0.01
CA VAL A 50 -35.07 8.47 -0.67
C VAL A 50 -33.56 8.25 -0.54
N ARG A 51 -32.79 8.36 -1.63
CA ARG A 51 -31.32 8.35 -1.60
C ARG A 51 -30.85 9.40 -0.59
N GLU A 52 -30.50 8.98 0.62
CA GLU A 52 -29.94 9.87 1.64
C GLU A 52 -28.70 10.54 1.06
N ARG A 53 -28.72 11.88 0.99
CA ARG A 53 -27.50 12.65 0.84
C ARG A 53 -26.66 12.36 2.08
N ARG A 54 -25.64 11.51 1.91
CA ARG A 54 -24.68 11.16 2.96
C ARG A 54 -24.15 12.46 3.58
N PRO A 55 -24.16 12.61 4.91
CA PRO A 55 -23.59 13.78 5.55
C PRO A 55 -22.12 13.89 5.14
N SER A 56 -21.71 15.08 4.66
CA SER A 56 -20.31 15.34 4.34
C SER A 56 -19.52 15.35 5.65
N VAL A 57 -18.91 14.21 5.99
CA VAL A 57 -17.97 14.16 7.12
C VAL A 57 -16.81 15.10 6.77
N ALA A 58 -16.57 16.10 7.63
CA ALA A 58 -15.46 17.02 7.46
C ALA A 58 -14.16 16.22 7.36
N ARG A 59 -13.31 16.55 6.38
CA ARG A 59 -12.04 15.85 6.20
C ARG A 59 -11.15 16.09 7.43
N LEU A 60 -10.85 15.04 8.18
CA LEU A 60 -9.91 15.08 9.30
C LEU A 60 -8.55 15.67 8.86
N SER A 61 -7.85 16.31 9.81
CA SER A 61 -6.46 16.72 9.60
C SER A 61 -5.58 15.47 9.47
N ARG A 62 -4.54 15.54 8.65
CA ARG A 62 -3.65 14.38 8.45
C ARG A 62 -2.86 14.02 9.70
N SER A 63 -2.60 14.99 10.57
CA SER A 63 -1.95 14.76 11.87
C SER A 63 -2.80 13.90 12.82
N LEU A 64 -4.12 13.83 12.62
CA LEU A 64 -4.99 12.91 13.36
C LEU A 64 -5.02 11.51 12.73
N LEU A 65 -4.70 11.39 11.44
CA LEU A 65 -4.74 10.12 10.71
C LEU A 65 -3.40 9.37 10.74
N ILE A 66 -2.31 10.12 10.62
CA ILE A 66 -0.96 9.59 10.49
C ILE A 66 -0.17 10.01 11.73
N ASP A 67 0.17 9.04 12.56
CA ASP A 67 1.15 9.24 13.62
C ASP A 67 2.55 9.21 13.00
N PRO A 68 3.36 10.29 13.11
CA PRO A 68 4.70 10.32 12.55
C PRO A 68 5.72 9.46 13.31
N ALA A 69 5.42 9.04 14.55
CA ALA A 69 6.31 8.23 15.39
C ALA A 69 6.07 6.73 15.23
N GLU A 70 4.90 6.31 14.76
CA GLU A 70 4.55 4.91 14.61
C GLU A 70 4.63 4.42 13.16
N ASN A 71 5.00 3.16 12.98
CA ASN A 71 4.81 2.47 11.71
C ASN A 71 3.31 2.23 11.49
N GLY A 72 2.81 2.54 10.30
CA GLY A 72 1.45 2.23 9.89
C GLY A 72 1.35 2.06 8.38
N ILE A 73 0.34 1.31 7.93
CA ILE A 73 0.07 1.11 6.50
C ILE A 73 -1.14 1.96 6.11
N TYR A 74 -1.04 2.64 4.96
CA TYR A 74 -2.03 3.61 4.54
C TYR A 74 -2.36 3.48 3.06
N HIS A 75 -3.65 3.56 2.76
CA HIS A 75 -4.15 3.73 1.40
C HIS A 75 -4.31 5.20 1.07
N CYS A 76 -3.55 5.67 0.08
CA CYS A 76 -3.59 7.02 -0.44
C CYS A 76 -4.21 7.06 -1.84
N ILE A 77 -5.00 8.10 -2.12
CA ILE A 77 -5.62 8.31 -3.42
C ILE A 77 -5.43 9.76 -3.84
N GLU A 78 -4.80 9.98 -4.98
CA GLU A 78 -4.62 11.29 -5.60
C GLU A 78 -5.43 11.35 -6.90
N ARG A 79 -6.20 12.43 -7.12
CA ARG A 79 -7.16 12.54 -8.24
C ARG A 79 -7.00 13.86 -8.98
N CYS A 80 -6.98 13.80 -10.31
CA CYS A 80 -6.85 14.98 -11.17
C CYS A 80 -8.13 15.80 -11.23
N VAL A 81 -7.98 17.12 -11.39
CA VAL A 81 -9.13 18.01 -11.62
C VAL A 81 -9.93 17.57 -12.83
N ARG A 82 -11.24 17.85 -12.83
CA ARG A 82 -12.09 17.64 -14.00
C ARG A 82 -11.44 18.26 -15.24
N ARG A 83 -11.30 17.45 -16.30
CA ARG A 83 -10.66 17.76 -17.60
C ARG A 83 -9.12 17.82 -17.62
N ALA A 84 -8.44 17.64 -16.48
CA ALA A 84 -7.02 17.27 -16.51
C ALA A 84 -6.97 15.74 -16.63
N PHE A 85 -6.63 15.23 -17.82
CA PHE A 85 -6.36 13.81 -17.99
C PHE A 85 -5.06 13.49 -17.28
N LEU A 86 -5.12 12.62 -16.25
CA LEU A 86 -3.91 12.11 -15.64
C LEU A 86 -3.17 11.29 -16.70
N CYS A 87 -3.91 10.39 -17.34
CA CYS A 87 -3.48 9.47 -18.40
C CYS A 87 -4.67 9.14 -19.31
N GLY A 88 -4.46 8.32 -20.33
CA GLY A 88 -5.50 7.85 -21.25
C GLY A 88 -5.82 8.82 -22.38
N ASP A 89 -6.85 8.49 -23.15
CA ASP A 89 -7.32 9.30 -24.27
C ASP A 89 -8.18 10.47 -23.81
N ASP A 90 -7.80 11.69 -24.20
CA ASP A 90 -8.65 12.86 -24.08
C ASP A 90 -9.67 12.87 -25.24
N PRO A 91 -10.97 12.64 -24.97
CA PRO A 91 -12.00 12.59 -26.00
C PRO A 91 -12.29 13.95 -26.63
N VAL A 92 -11.81 15.05 -26.03
CA VAL A 92 -11.99 16.42 -26.56
C VAL A 92 -10.87 16.77 -27.53
N THR A 93 -9.61 16.51 -27.17
CA THR A 93 -8.47 16.86 -28.02
C THR A 93 -8.00 15.71 -28.91
N GLY A 94 -8.45 14.47 -28.66
CA GLY A 94 -7.98 13.26 -29.33
C GLY A 94 -6.53 12.88 -29.00
N ARG A 95 -5.95 13.43 -27.92
CA ARG A 95 -4.56 13.18 -27.51
C ARG A 95 -4.53 12.03 -26.51
N ASN A 96 -3.58 11.12 -26.66
CA ASN A 96 -3.31 10.10 -25.66
C ASN A 96 -2.22 10.58 -24.67
N PHE A 97 -2.46 10.36 -23.38
CA PHE A 97 -1.57 10.76 -22.28
C PHE A 97 -1.06 9.57 -21.46
N ASP A 98 -1.13 8.33 -21.96
CA ASP A 98 -0.74 7.14 -21.20
C ASP A 98 0.74 7.08 -20.84
N HIS A 99 1.61 7.81 -21.55
CA HIS A 99 3.01 7.96 -21.16
C HIS A 99 3.17 8.52 -19.74
N ARG A 100 2.17 9.25 -19.22
CA ARG A 100 2.16 9.76 -17.86
C ARG A 100 2.03 8.64 -16.81
N LYS A 101 1.50 7.46 -17.16
CA LYS A 101 1.45 6.29 -16.25
C LYS A 101 2.85 5.83 -15.89
N GLY A 102 3.74 5.74 -16.88
CA GLY A 102 5.16 5.45 -16.66
C GLY A 102 5.84 6.50 -15.80
N LEU A 103 5.56 7.79 -16.06
CA LEU A 103 6.09 8.89 -15.26
C LEU A 103 5.71 8.81 -13.77
N LEU A 104 4.47 8.39 -13.46
CA LEU A 104 4.03 8.14 -12.09
C LEU A 104 4.77 6.97 -11.46
N GLN A 105 4.88 5.85 -12.17
CA GLN A 105 5.59 4.66 -11.71
C GLN A 105 7.08 4.95 -11.43
N ASP A 106 7.79 5.54 -12.38
CA ASP A 106 9.20 5.92 -12.23
C ASP A 106 9.41 6.83 -11.02
N ARG A 107 8.45 7.75 -10.79
CA ARG A 107 8.50 8.66 -9.64
C ARG A 107 8.26 7.92 -8.33
N LEU A 108 7.32 6.99 -8.28
CA LEU A 108 7.08 6.14 -7.10
C LEU A 108 8.30 5.28 -6.79
N GLU A 109 8.92 4.68 -7.81
CA GLU A 109 10.15 3.90 -7.67
C GLU A 109 11.30 4.74 -7.10
N PHE A 110 11.52 5.92 -7.65
CA PHE A 110 12.50 6.86 -7.12
C PHE A 110 12.22 7.21 -5.65
N LEU A 111 10.96 7.52 -5.30
CA LEU A 111 10.60 7.88 -3.93
C LEU A 111 10.77 6.71 -2.96
N ALA A 112 10.42 5.49 -3.36
CA ALA A 112 10.63 4.27 -2.57
C ALA A 112 12.12 4.00 -2.31
N GLY A 113 12.99 4.33 -3.27
CA GLY A 113 14.45 4.18 -3.12
C GLY A 113 15.10 5.19 -2.19
N VAL A 114 14.52 6.39 -2.04
CA VAL A 114 15.13 7.50 -1.30
C VAL A 114 14.49 7.71 0.08
N MET A 115 13.16 7.66 0.16
CA MET A 115 12.44 7.90 1.41
C MET A 115 12.49 6.66 2.32
N ALA A 116 12.27 6.88 3.62
CA ALA A 116 12.04 5.80 4.59
C ALA A 116 10.56 5.42 4.61
N ILE A 117 10.06 4.97 3.46
CA ILE A 117 8.67 4.53 3.26
C ILE A 117 8.71 3.29 2.37
N ASP A 118 8.11 2.21 2.83
CA ASP A 118 7.97 1.00 2.01
C ASP A 118 6.73 1.16 1.11
N LEU A 119 6.88 0.94 -0.20
CA LEU A 119 5.77 0.96 -1.13
C LEU A 119 5.13 -0.43 -1.22
N VAL A 120 3.94 -0.58 -0.63
CA VAL A 120 3.22 -1.86 -0.54
C VAL A 120 2.54 -2.19 -1.86
N GLY A 121 1.90 -1.21 -2.48
CA GLY A 121 1.20 -1.42 -3.75
C GLY A 121 0.78 -0.13 -4.42
N PHE A 122 0.41 -0.21 -5.69
CA PHE A 122 -0.10 0.93 -6.44
C PHE A 122 -0.94 0.49 -7.63
N ALA A 123 -1.80 1.38 -8.11
CA ALA A 123 -2.47 1.26 -9.40
C ALA A 123 -2.68 2.65 -10.00
N VAL A 124 -2.22 2.85 -11.23
CA VAL A 124 -2.42 4.10 -11.97
C VAL A 124 -3.64 3.98 -12.87
N MET A 125 -4.66 4.78 -12.59
CA MET A 125 -5.89 4.89 -13.37
C MET A 125 -5.86 6.16 -14.23
N ASP A 126 -6.80 6.32 -15.15
CA ASP A 126 -6.79 7.43 -16.12
C ASP A 126 -7.00 8.83 -15.49
N ASN A 127 -7.63 8.90 -14.32
CA ASN A 127 -7.88 10.17 -13.63
C ASN A 127 -7.46 10.18 -12.14
N HIS A 128 -6.92 9.08 -11.63
CA HIS A 128 -6.44 8.99 -10.25
C HIS A 128 -5.38 7.90 -10.09
N ALA A 129 -4.60 7.98 -9.02
CA ALA A 129 -3.66 6.94 -8.63
C ALA A 129 -4.00 6.44 -7.22
N HIS A 130 -3.97 5.13 -7.04
CA HIS A 130 -3.98 4.48 -5.74
C HIS A 130 -2.56 4.12 -5.34
N VAL A 131 -2.19 4.41 -4.09
CA VAL A 131 -0.87 4.13 -3.54
C VAL A 131 -1.03 3.59 -2.13
N VAL A 132 -0.49 2.41 -1.85
CA VAL A 132 -0.46 1.80 -0.52
C VAL A 132 0.98 1.88 0.00
N VAL A 133 1.16 2.49 1.17
CA VAL A 133 2.49 2.80 1.72
C VAL A 133 2.58 2.46 3.20
N ARG A 134 3.77 2.07 3.66
CA ARG A 134 4.11 1.94 5.08
C ARG A 134 5.16 2.96 5.46
N ASN A 135 4.86 3.90 6.37
CA ASN A 135 5.89 4.78 6.91
C ASN A 135 6.87 4.00 7.80
N ARG A 136 8.15 4.38 7.78
CA ARG A 136 9.22 3.74 8.55
C ARG A 136 10.03 4.73 9.38
N PRO A 137 9.41 5.43 10.36
CA PRO A 137 10.17 6.25 11.32
C PRO A 137 11.24 5.45 12.08
N ASP A 138 10.99 4.16 12.34
CA ASP A 138 11.97 3.22 12.89
C ASP A 138 13.28 3.18 12.08
N LYS A 139 13.21 3.18 10.75
CA LYS A 139 14.40 3.24 9.88
C LYS A 139 15.11 4.58 9.97
N VAL A 140 14.37 5.68 10.06
CA VAL A 140 14.94 7.04 10.12
C VAL A 140 15.76 7.27 11.38
N VAL A 141 15.29 6.74 12.53
CA VAL A 141 15.98 6.88 13.82
C VAL A 141 17.40 6.29 13.76
N LEU A 142 17.59 5.23 12.98
CA LEU A 142 18.87 4.54 12.81
C LEU A 142 19.80 5.21 11.78
N MET A 143 19.33 6.20 11.02
CA MET A 143 20.14 6.85 9.97
C MET A 143 21.15 7.82 10.57
N SER A 144 22.37 7.84 10.02
CA SER A 144 23.34 8.90 10.32
C SER A 144 22.89 10.25 9.76
N ASP A 145 23.44 11.33 10.31
CA ASP A 145 23.18 12.69 9.83
C ASP A 145 23.56 12.87 8.35
N GLU A 146 24.66 12.23 7.94
CA GLU A 146 25.12 12.23 6.55
C GLU A 146 24.14 11.50 5.62
N GLU A 147 23.60 10.35 6.04
CA GLU A 147 22.61 9.60 5.27
C GLU A 147 21.33 10.40 5.05
N VAL A 148 20.85 11.08 6.10
CA VAL A 148 19.67 11.97 6.03
C VAL A 148 19.94 13.14 5.08
N ALA A 149 21.09 13.78 5.20
CA ALA A 149 21.47 14.90 4.34
C ALA A 149 21.53 14.47 2.86
N ARG A 150 22.11 13.30 2.58
CA ARG A 150 22.22 12.75 1.22
C ARG A 150 20.86 12.41 0.62
N ARG A 151 20.01 11.67 1.35
CA ARG A 151 18.65 11.36 0.90
C ARG A 151 17.81 12.61 0.68
N TRP A 152 17.96 13.61 1.56
CA TRP A 152 17.27 14.88 1.40
C TRP A 152 17.76 15.63 0.15
N TRP A 153 19.06 15.60 -0.14
CA TRP A 153 19.62 16.15 -1.37
C TRP A 153 19.02 15.49 -2.62
N ASP A 154 18.89 14.15 -2.62
CA ASP A 154 18.30 13.44 -3.76
C ASP A 154 16.85 13.90 -4.02
N LEU A 155 16.07 14.14 -2.97
CA LEU A 155 14.70 14.65 -3.08
C LEU A 155 14.64 16.12 -3.53
N CYS A 156 15.52 16.95 -2.97
CA CYS A 156 15.55 18.40 -3.10
C CYS A 156 16.96 18.90 -3.47
N PRO A 157 17.44 18.61 -4.69
CA PRO A 157 18.81 18.93 -5.09
C PRO A 157 19.00 20.43 -5.19
N GLY A 158 20.10 20.93 -4.61
CA GLY A 158 20.46 22.35 -4.67
C GLY A 158 20.96 22.77 -6.05
N ARG A 159 21.45 21.82 -6.85
CA ARG A 159 21.99 22.06 -8.19
C ARG A 159 21.47 21.07 -9.23
N LYS A 160 21.46 21.54 -10.47
CA LYS A 160 21.05 20.77 -11.65
C LYS A 160 21.98 21.08 -12.81
N ASP A 161 22.13 20.12 -13.71
CA ASP A 161 22.87 20.34 -14.95
C ASP A 161 22.06 21.17 -15.97
N ALA A 162 22.66 21.44 -17.13
CA ALA A 162 22.02 22.19 -18.21
C ALA A 162 20.74 21.53 -18.76
N THR A 163 20.57 20.21 -18.57
CA THR A 163 19.37 19.46 -18.95
C THR A 163 18.29 19.48 -17.87
N GLY A 164 18.58 20.07 -16.70
CA GLY A 164 17.72 20.11 -15.54
C GLY A 164 17.75 18.83 -14.69
N LYS A 165 18.70 17.92 -14.93
CA LYS A 165 18.89 16.71 -14.13
C LYS A 165 19.60 17.06 -12.81
N PRO A 166 19.17 16.49 -11.67
CA PRO A 166 19.87 16.66 -10.39
C PRO A 166 21.34 16.27 -10.48
N LEU A 167 22.21 17.11 -9.92
CA LEU A 167 23.62 16.77 -9.73
C LEU A 167 23.83 16.15 -8.34
N PRO A 168 24.78 15.22 -8.19
CA PRO A 168 25.14 14.68 -6.87
C PRO A 168 25.69 15.80 -5.98
N PRO A 169 25.51 15.68 -4.65
CA PRO A 169 25.98 16.71 -3.74
C PRO A 169 27.51 16.71 -3.68
N GLU A 170 28.10 17.90 -3.63
CA GLU A 170 29.50 18.05 -3.26
C GLU A 170 29.69 17.94 -1.74
N PRO A 171 30.88 17.53 -1.26
CA PRO A 171 31.13 17.35 0.17
C PRO A 171 30.80 18.57 1.03
N HIS A 172 31.03 19.78 0.51
CA HIS A 172 30.73 21.02 1.22
C HIS A 172 29.21 21.28 1.36
N GLU A 173 28.40 20.83 0.39
CA GLU A 173 26.94 20.96 0.39
C GLU A 173 26.31 20.04 1.44
N LEU A 174 26.80 18.80 1.54
CA LEU A 174 26.41 17.89 2.63
C LEU A 174 26.81 18.44 3.99
N LYS A 175 28.04 18.94 4.13
CA LYS A 175 28.51 19.53 5.38
C LYS A 175 27.65 20.72 5.81
N MET A 176 27.23 21.56 4.87
CA MET A 176 26.31 22.67 5.15
C MET A 176 24.95 22.17 5.64
N LEU A 177 24.36 21.15 5.01
CA LEU A 177 23.10 20.55 5.47
C LEU A 177 23.23 19.92 6.86
N MET A 178 24.36 19.27 7.15
CA MET A 178 24.62 18.64 8.44
C MET A 178 24.90 19.64 9.55
N SER A 179 25.43 20.83 9.21
CA SER A 179 25.73 21.88 10.20
C SER A 179 24.48 22.52 10.82
N ASP A 180 23.33 22.43 10.15
CA ASP A 180 22.04 22.91 10.65
C ASP A 180 21.23 21.77 11.27
N SER A 181 21.50 21.50 12.55
CA SER A 181 20.85 20.42 13.30
C SER A 181 19.32 20.58 13.38
N SER A 182 18.82 21.81 13.42
CA SER A 182 17.39 22.11 13.43
C SER A 182 16.73 21.67 12.12
N ARG A 183 17.29 22.06 10.97
CA ARG A 183 16.78 21.61 9.66
C ARG A 183 16.92 20.11 9.47
N LEU A 184 18.03 19.52 9.93
CA LEU A 184 18.26 18.10 9.80
C LEU A 184 17.24 17.27 10.57
N SER A 185 16.86 17.70 11.78
CA SER A 185 15.78 17.07 12.55
C SER A 185 14.44 17.08 11.81
N VAL A 186 14.14 18.19 11.11
CA VAL A 186 12.95 18.30 10.26
C VAL A 186 13.05 17.33 9.08
N TYR A 187 14.21 17.21 8.43
CA TYR A 187 14.39 16.29 7.31
C TYR A 187 14.20 14.84 7.72
N ARG A 188 14.70 14.43 8.90
CA ARG A 188 14.46 13.10 9.46
C ARG A 188 12.96 12.78 9.48
N VAL A 189 12.15 13.63 10.12
CA VAL A 189 10.68 13.43 10.18
C VAL A 189 10.05 13.39 8.79
N ARG A 190 10.54 14.20 7.84
CA ARG A 190 10.00 14.25 6.48
C ARG A 190 10.32 13.01 5.66
N LEU A 191 11.46 12.36 5.88
CA LEU A 191 11.88 11.17 5.12
C LEU A 191 10.94 9.98 5.31
N SER A 192 10.25 9.85 6.45
CA SER A 192 9.22 8.83 6.67
C SER A 192 7.79 9.37 6.51
N SER A 193 7.60 10.63 6.11
CA SER A 193 6.28 11.25 6.08
C SER A 193 5.53 10.97 4.77
N ILE A 194 4.39 10.30 4.89
CA ILE A 194 3.47 10.02 3.76
C ILE A 194 2.98 11.30 3.09
N SER A 195 2.75 12.37 3.87
CA SER A 195 2.34 13.66 3.30
C SER A 195 3.44 14.26 2.42
N TRP A 196 4.71 14.06 2.77
CA TRP A 196 5.84 14.49 1.94
C TRP A 196 6.02 13.60 0.71
N LEU A 197 5.84 12.28 0.83
CA LEU A 197 5.84 11.38 -0.32
C LEU A 197 4.77 11.79 -1.35
N MET A 198 3.53 11.96 -0.89
CA MET A 198 2.43 12.38 -1.78
C MET A 198 2.66 13.76 -2.37
N ARG A 199 3.26 14.69 -1.61
CA ARG A 199 3.67 16.00 -2.15
C ARG A 199 4.72 15.85 -3.25
N PHE A 200 5.78 15.08 -3.02
CA PHE A 200 6.86 14.89 -4.00
C PHE A 200 6.42 14.14 -5.25
N LEU A 201 5.41 13.28 -5.14
CA LEU A 201 4.74 12.64 -6.27
C LEU A 201 3.87 13.66 -7.02
N ALA A 202 2.92 14.27 -6.33
CA ALA A 202 1.92 15.17 -6.91
C ALA A 202 2.56 16.40 -7.57
N GLU A 203 3.53 17.03 -6.92
CA GLU A 203 4.22 18.20 -7.47
C GLU A 203 4.99 17.85 -8.75
N TYR A 204 5.69 16.72 -8.75
CA TYR A 204 6.49 16.29 -9.90
C TYR A 204 5.62 16.06 -11.14
N VAL A 205 4.52 15.31 -10.98
CA VAL A 205 3.57 15.02 -12.05
C VAL A 205 2.89 16.31 -12.52
N ALA A 206 2.39 17.14 -11.60
CA ALA A 206 1.70 18.38 -11.95
C ALA A 206 2.60 19.35 -12.72
N ARG A 207 3.86 19.50 -12.33
CA ARG A 207 4.81 20.38 -13.03
C ARG A 207 5.13 19.89 -14.43
N LYS A 208 5.27 18.58 -14.64
CA LYS A 208 5.53 18.00 -15.96
C LYS A 208 4.29 18.08 -16.85
N ALA A 209 3.13 17.67 -16.34
CA ALA A 209 1.88 17.69 -17.09
C ALA A 209 1.47 19.11 -17.48
N ASN A 210 1.48 20.06 -16.53
CA ASN A 210 1.14 21.46 -16.84
C ASN A 210 2.09 22.08 -17.88
N ARG A 211 3.39 21.74 -17.82
CA ARG A 211 4.36 22.19 -18.83
C ARG A 211 4.08 21.60 -20.20
N GLU A 212 3.80 20.30 -20.27
CA GLU A 212 3.45 19.60 -21.51
C GLU A 212 2.14 20.15 -22.11
N ASP A 213 1.17 20.48 -21.26
CA ASP A 213 -0.13 20.99 -21.66
C ASP A 213 -0.14 22.51 -21.92
N GLY A 214 0.99 23.20 -21.70
CA GLY A 214 1.10 24.65 -21.83
C GLY A 214 0.16 25.42 -20.91
N CYS A 215 -0.27 24.82 -19.80
CA CYS A 215 -1.29 25.36 -18.91
C CYS A 215 -0.70 25.81 -17.56
N THR A 216 -1.44 26.68 -16.86
CA THR A 216 -1.11 27.09 -15.49
C THR A 216 -2.28 26.77 -14.57
N GLY A 217 -2.00 26.51 -13.30
CA GLY A 217 -3.04 26.24 -12.29
C GLY A 217 -2.98 24.85 -11.67
N ARG A 218 -4.10 24.43 -11.06
CA ARG A 218 -4.20 23.19 -10.30
C ARG A 218 -4.40 21.98 -11.21
N PHE A 219 -3.50 21.01 -11.11
CA PHE A 219 -3.60 19.72 -11.78
C PHE A 219 -4.42 18.71 -10.95
N TRP A 220 -4.31 18.73 -9.62
CA TRP A 220 -5.00 17.82 -8.70
C TRP A 220 -6.23 18.47 -8.05
N GLU A 221 -7.31 17.70 -7.83
CA GLU A 221 -8.59 18.17 -7.24
C GLU A 221 -8.41 18.82 -5.85
N GLY A 222 -7.35 18.46 -5.15
CA GLY A 222 -6.97 19.09 -3.90
C GLY A 222 -6.07 18.21 -3.06
N ARG A 223 -6.49 17.94 -1.83
CA ARG A 223 -5.78 17.07 -0.90
C ARG A 223 -6.01 15.60 -1.27
N PHE A 224 -4.94 14.79 -1.38
CA PHE A 224 -5.05 13.33 -1.41
C PHE A 224 -5.91 12.79 -0.27
N LYS A 225 -6.67 11.74 -0.55
CA LYS A 225 -7.38 10.95 0.47
C LYS A 225 -6.41 9.97 1.12
N CYS A 226 -6.58 9.71 2.40
CA CYS A 226 -5.73 8.82 3.18
C CYS A 226 -6.59 8.00 4.14
N GLN A 227 -6.34 6.69 4.20
CA GLN A 227 -7.02 5.74 5.09
C GLN A 227 -5.97 4.88 5.77
N ARG A 228 -6.01 4.74 7.10
CA ARG A 228 -5.15 3.83 7.86
C ARG A 228 -5.68 2.40 7.77
N LEU A 229 -4.82 1.44 7.48
CA LEU A 229 -5.14 0.01 7.47
C LEU A 229 -4.67 -0.54 8.81
N LEU A 230 -5.61 -1.00 9.64
CA LEU A 230 -5.38 -1.25 11.06
C LEU A 230 -4.94 -2.70 11.34
N ASP A 231 -5.20 -3.62 10.40
CA ASP A 231 -4.77 -5.02 10.48
C ASP A 231 -4.46 -5.62 9.11
N GLU A 232 -3.91 -6.83 9.15
CA GLU A 232 -3.48 -7.62 7.99
C GLU A 232 -4.63 -7.93 7.03
N ALA A 233 -5.83 -8.19 7.55
CA ALA A 233 -7.04 -8.41 6.75
C ALA A 233 -7.41 -7.15 5.92
N ALA A 234 -7.39 -5.97 6.55
CA ALA A 234 -7.61 -4.71 5.84
C ALA A 234 -6.49 -4.39 4.85
N VAL A 235 -5.23 -4.73 5.18
CA VAL A 235 -4.09 -4.59 4.28
C VAL A 235 -4.24 -5.47 3.05
N LEU A 236 -4.59 -6.75 3.22
CA LEU A 236 -4.83 -7.70 2.14
C LEU A 236 -5.99 -7.23 1.24
N ALA A 237 -7.15 -6.92 1.84
CA ALA A 237 -8.32 -6.49 1.08
C ALA A 237 -8.06 -5.21 0.29
N CYS A 238 -7.35 -4.24 0.88
CA CYS A 238 -6.95 -3.02 0.19
C CYS A 238 -5.97 -3.30 -0.96
N SER A 239 -5.00 -4.18 -0.76
CA SER A 239 -3.98 -4.49 -1.77
C SER A 239 -4.60 -5.14 -3.00
N LEU A 240 -5.50 -6.10 -2.78
CA LEU A 240 -6.28 -6.74 -3.83
C LEU A 240 -7.28 -5.79 -4.49
N TYR A 241 -7.96 -4.95 -3.70
CA TYR A 241 -8.80 -3.88 -4.24
C TYR A 241 -8.01 -2.98 -5.19
N VAL A 242 -6.78 -2.59 -4.81
CA VAL A 242 -5.90 -1.73 -5.62
C VAL A 242 -5.47 -2.44 -6.89
N ASP A 243 -4.90 -3.65 -6.80
CA ASP A 243 -4.41 -4.41 -7.95
C ASP A 243 -5.52 -4.80 -8.94
N LEU A 244 -6.75 -5.00 -8.45
CA LEU A 244 -7.91 -5.34 -9.29
C LEU A 244 -8.64 -4.11 -9.87
N ASN A 245 -8.27 -2.88 -9.50
CA ASN A 245 -8.99 -1.69 -9.98
C ASN A 245 -9.00 -1.54 -11.50
N PRO A 246 -7.88 -1.72 -12.23
CA PRO A 246 -7.90 -1.65 -13.70
C PRO A 246 -8.83 -2.68 -14.33
N ILE A 247 -8.90 -3.88 -13.73
CA ILE A 247 -9.77 -4.96 -14.20
C ILE A 247 -11.24 -4.61 -13.98
N ARG A 248 -11.58 -4.09 -12.79
CA ARG A 248 -12.93 -3.66 -12.43
C ARG A 248 -13.41 -2.46 -13.23
N ALA A 249 -12.49 -1.58 -13.64
CA ALA A 249 -12.77 -0.45 -14.50
C ALA A 249 -12.89 -0.82 -15.99
N GLY A 250 -12.60 -2.08 -16.37
CA GLY A 250 -12.58 -2.52 -17.76
C GLY A 250 -11.38 -1.99 -18.57
N ILE A 251 -10.34 -1.50 -17.90
CA ILE A 251 -9.11 -0.98 -18.53
C ILE A 251 -8.18 -2.14 -18.93
N ALA A 252 -8.21 -3.23 -18.16
CA ALA A 252 -7.43 -4.44 -18.42
C ALA A 252 -8.29 -5.69 -18.21
N GLU A 253 -7.96 -6.80 -18.86
CA GLU A 253 -8.69 -8.05 -18.69
C GLU A 253 -8.15 -8.92 -17.55
N THR A 254 -6.83 -8.87 -17.31
CA THR A 254 -6.12 -9.64 -16.30
C THR A 254 -5.06 -8.79 -15.59
N PRO A 255 -4.57 -9.19 -14.39
CA PRO A 255 -3.47 -8.51 -13.70
C PRO A 255 -2.17 -8.42 -14.52
N GLU A 256 -1.84 -9.46 -15.28
CA GLU A 256 -0.67 -9.52 -16.18
C GLU A 256 -0.81 -8.58 -17.38
N GLY A 257 -2.04 -8.25 -17.76
CA GLY A 257 -2.34 -7.27 -18.80
C GLY A 257 -2.38 -5.83 -18.29
N SER A 258 -1.96 -5.55 -17.05
CA SER A 258 -2.08 -4.22 -16.42
C SER A 258 -0.73 -3.64 -15.96
N PRO A 259 0.09 -3.08 -16.88
CA PRO A 259 1.50 -2.73 -16.64
C PRO A 259 1.79 -1.77 -15.49
N PHE A 260 0.81 -0.95 -15.09
CA PHE A 260 0.97 0.13 -14.10
C PHE A 260 0.31 -0.21 -12.77
N THR A 261 0.51 -1.45 -12.32
CA THR A 261 0.03 -1.99 -11.05
C THR A 261 1.13 -2.72 -10.29
N SER A 262 0.97 -2.82 -8.97
CA SER A 262 1.86 -3.65 -8.16
C SER A 262 1.76 -5.14 -8.50
N ALA A 263 0.58 -5.66 -8.80
CA ALA A 263 0.40 -7.04 -9.23
C ALA A 263 1.25 -7.35 -10.48
N PHE A 264 1.19 -6.51 -11.50
CA PHE A 264 1.99 -6.70 -12.71
C PHE A 264 3.49 -6.71 -12.42
N GLU A 265 3.99 -5.75 -11.64
CA GLU A 265 5.41 -5.68 -11.27
C GLU A 265 5.85 -6.92 -10.47
N ARG A 266 5.00 -7.43 -9.57
CA ARG A 266 5.25 -8.66 -8.82
C ARG A 266 5.29 -9.88 -9.73
N ILE A 267 4.34 -10.02 -10.65
CA ILE A 267 4.27 -11.14 -11.60
C ILE A 267 5.49 -11.13 -12.52
N ARG A 268 5.85 -9.97 -13.06
CA ARG A 268 7.05 -9.82 -13.91
C ARG A 268 8.31 -10.21 -13.16
N THR A 269 8.43 -9.78 -11.89
CA THR A 269 9.58 -10.14 -11.03
C THR A 269 9.63 -11.65 -10.82
N LEU A 270 8.50 -12.29 -10.53
CA LEU A 270 8.42 -13.75 -10.33
C LEU A 270 8.78 -14.51 -11.61
N GLN A 271 8.31 -14.07 -12.78
CA GLN A 271 8.66 -14.66 -14.07
C GLN A 271 10.16 -14.55 -14.34
N SER A 272 10.75 -13.36 -14.15
CA SER A 272 12.19 -13.15 -14.33
C SER A 272 13.06 -14.01 -13.40
N LEU A 273 12.59 -14.28 -12.16
CA LEU A 273 13.28 -15.17 -11.23
C LEU A 273 13.22 -16.62 -11.70
N LYS A 274 12.06 -17.09 -12.18
CA LYS A 274 11.91 -18.45 -12.73
C LYS A 274 12.78 -18.66 -13.96
N ASP A 275 12.77 -17.69 -14.88
CA ASP A 275 13.61 -17.73 -16.09
C ASP A 275 15.10 -17.81 -15.73
N ALA A 276 15.52 -17.07 -14.69
CA ALA A 276 16.89 -17.11 -14.20
C ALA A 276 17.25 -18.47 -13.54
N GLU A 277 16.35 -19.04 -12.73
CA GLU A 277 16.53 -20.36 -12.12
C GLU A 277 16.65 -21.47 -13.17
N GLU A 278 15.80 -21.44 -14.20
CA GLU A 278 15.85 -22.38 -15.32
C GLU A 278 17.16 -22.23 -16.13
N CYS A 279 17.61 -21.01 -16.43
CA CYS A 279 18.90 -20.77 -17.10
C CYS A 279 20.11 -21.27 -16.30
N VAL A 280 20.11 -21.08 -14.97
CA VAL A 280 21.19 -21.56 -14.08
C VAL A 280 21.21 -23.08 -13.98
N SER A 281 20.04 -23.73 -14.02
CA SER A 281 19.97 -25.21 -14.07
C SER A 281 20.53 -25.80 -15.38
N ALA A 282 20.55 -25.03 -16.46
CA ALA A 282 20.97 -25.45 -17.79
C ALA A 282 22.43 -25.08 -18.15
N THR A 283 23.09 -24.19 -17.41
CA THR A 283 24.46 -23.73 -17.71
C THR A 283 25.31 -23.57 -16.44
N VAL A 284 26.47 -24.24 -16.39
CA VAL A 284 27.47 -24.12 -15.31
C VAL A 284 28.34 -22.87 -15.51
N ASP A 285 27.74 -21.74 -15.88
CA ASP A 285 28.50 -20.51 -16.17
C ASP A 285 28.13 -19.39 -15.18
N VAL A 286 28.98 -19.24 -14.18
CA VAL A 286 28.82 -18.41 -12.96
C VAL A 286 28.81 -16.90 -13.27
N THR A 287 29.02 -16.50 -14.52
CA THR A 287 29.21 -15.10 -14.94
C THR A 287 27.91 -14.39 -15.35
N ALA A 288 26.86 -15.13 -15.77
CA ALA A 288 25.58 -14.54 -16.19
C ALA A 288 24.65 -14.13 -15.02
N VAL A 289 24.91 -14.64 -13.81
CA VAL A 289 24.10 -14.38 -12.60
C VAL A 289 24.23 -12.93 -12.10
N SER A 290 25.26 -12.19 -12.54
CA SER A 290 25.53 -10.83 -12.06
C SER A 290 24.71 -9.75 -12.79
N ALA A 291 24.36 -9.95 -14.07
CA ALA A 291 23.68 -8.93 -14.88
C ALA A 291 22.17 -8.83 -14.60
N ASN A 292 21.53 -9.92 -14.14
CA ASN A 292 20.09 -9.96 -13.85
C ASN A 292 19.73 -9.49 -12.42
N LYS A 293 20.73 -9.18 -11.58
CA LYS A 293 20.60 -8.65 -10.21
C LYS A 293 20.09 -7.20 -10.13
N SER A 294 19.89 -6.53 -11.27
CA SER A 294 19.83 -5.06 -11.35
C SER A 294 18.43 -4.44 -11.29
N ARG A 295 17.34 -5.20 -11.51
CA ARG A 295 16.00 -4.66 -11.21
C ARG A 295 15.80 -4.69 -9.70
N LYS A 296 16.18 -3.59 -9.05
CA LYS A 296 15.92 -3.35 -7.63
C LYS A 296 14.45 -3.62 -7.37
N GLN A 297 14.17 -4.61 -6.53
CA GLN A 297 12.82 -4.88 -6.04
C GLN A 297 12.42 -3.70 -5.15
N TRP A 298 11.78 -2.70 -5.76
CA TRP A 298 11.42 -1.43 -5.14
C TRP A 298 10.08 -1.48 -4.41
N LEU A 299 9.27 -2.50 -4.71
CA LEU A 299 8.07 -2.84 -3.96
C LEU A 299 8.41 -3.63 -2.70
N CYS A 300 7.69 -3.34 -1.62
CA CYS A 300 7.74 -4.12 -0.39
C CYS A 300 7.38 -5.59 -0.69
N PRO A 301 8.17 -6.58 -0.24
CA PRO A 301 7.83 -7.99 -0.39
C PRO A 301 6.46 -8.32 0.22
N VAL A 302 5.74 -9.30 -0.32
CA VAL A 302 4.46 -9.72 0.28
C VAL A 302 4.69 -10.39 1.63
N PHE A 303 5.55 -11.42 1.64
CA PHE A 303 5.76 -12.27 2.80
C PHE A 303 6.46 -11.57 3.96
N LEU A 304 5.84 -11.66 5.14
CA LEU A 304 6.42 -11.35 6.45
C LEU A 304 7.39 -12.47 6.87
N GLY A 305 8.56 -12.53 6.24
CA GLY A 305 9.64 -13.43 6.68
C GLY A 305 10.87 -13.35 5.79
N THR A 306 12.03 -13.65 6.37
CA THR A 306 13.25 -13.92 5.63
C THR A 306 13.08 -15.25 4.90
N ARG A 307 13.57 -15.34 3.66
CA ARG A 307 13.75 -16.65 2.99
C ARG A 307 14.57 -17.53 3.93
N HIS A 308 14.02 -18.69 4.30
CA HIS A 308 14.65 -19.82 5.00
C HIS A 308 15.73 -19.50 6.03
N ALA A 309 15.41 -19.79 7.30
CA ALA A 309 16.38 -20.06 8.33
C ALA A 309 17.25 -21.26 7.91
N ASP A 310 18.39 -20.98 7.29
CA ASP A 310 19.52 -21.90 7.20
C ASP A 310 20.81 -21.10 7.50
N MET A 311 21.33 -21.35 8.71
CA MET A 311 22.74 -21.25 9.14
C MET A 311 23.40 -19.85 9.27
N ASP A 312 23.69 -19.55 10.55
CA ASP A 312 24.83 -18.82 11.10
C ASP A 312 24.91 -17.29 11.00
N GLY A 313 24.73 -16.64 12.17
CA GLY A 313 25.56 -15.52 12.61
C GLY A 313 25.11 -14.10 12.26
N GLU A 314 24.78 -13.34 13.30
CA GLU A 314 24.98 -11.88 13.43
C GLU A 314 24.47 -10.96 12.31
N ASP A 315 23.20 -10.53 12.36
CA ASP A 315 22.81 -9.11 12.20
C ASP A 315 21.29 -8.87 12.37
N ALA A 316 20.76 -8.94 13.59
CA ALA A 316 19.37 -8.57 13.89
C ALA A 316 19.03 -7.10 13.51
N SER A 317 20.05 -6.28 13.22
CA SER A 317 19.92 -4.88 12.80
C SER A 317 19.52 -4.71 11.32
N LYS A 318 19.78 -5.72 10.46
CA LYS A 318 19.40 -5.71 9.03
C LYS A 318 18.00 -6.30 8.77
N ASP A 319 17.44 -7.05 9.73
CA ASP A 319 16.18 -7.79 9.59
C ASP A 319 14.92 -6.91 9.51
N ALA A 320 14.97 -5.68 10.03
CA ALA A 320 13.85 -4.74 9.92
C ALA A 320 13.63 -4.22 8.48
N ALA A 321 14.63 -4.32 7.61
CA ALA A 321 14.56 -3.84 6.23
C ALA A 321 13.84 -4.81 5.28
N SER A 322 13.68 -6.09 5.67
CA SER A 322 13.19 -7.18 4.82
C SER A 322 11.78 -7.70 5.17
N ARG A 323 11.12 -7.13 6.19
CA ARG A 323 9.77 -7.56 6.55
C ARG A 323 8.77 -7.15 5.46
N GLY A 324 8.11 -8.12 4.86
CA GLY A 324 6.97 -7.86 3.97
C GLY A 324 5.79 -7.22 4.69
N PHE A 325 4.59 -7.33 4.11
CA PHE A 325 3.40 -6.66 4.64
C PHE A 325 2.23 -7.60 4.94
N LEU A 326 2.35 -8.90 4.62
CA LEU A 326 1.33 -9.92 4.91
C LEU A 326 1.96 -11.26 5.33
N PRO A 327 1.28 -12.07 6.18
CA PRO A 327 1.76 -13.37 6.61
C PRO A 327 1.47 -14.47 5.57
N MET A 328 1.88 -14.23 4.32
CA MET A 328 1.62 -15.11 3.18
C MET A 328 2.65 -14.98 2.07
N THR A 329 2.87 -16.05 1.30
CA THR A 329 3.80 -16.00 0.18
C THR A 329 3.25 -15.18 -0.98
N LEU A 330 4.12 -14.80 -1.93
CA LEU A 330 3.68 -14.11 -3.14
C LEU A 330 2.74 -15.00 -3.96
N GLU A 331 2.99 -16.30 -4.02
CA GLU A 331 2.17 -17.29 -4.74
C GLU A 331 0.76 -17.34 -4.15
N GLN A 332 0.65 -17.43 -2.82
CA GLN A 332 -0.65 -17.39 -2.12
C GLN A 332 -1.41 -16.08 -2.42
N TYR A 333 -0.70 -14.95 -2.39
CA TYR A 333 -1.29 -13.65 -2.75
C TYR A 333 -1.81 -13.63 -4.19
N LEU A 334 -1.04 -14.15 -5.15
CA LEU A 334 -1.44 -14.18 -6.56
C LEU A 334 -2.60 -15.15 -6.83
N VAL A 335 -2.64 -16.31 -6.16
CA VAL A 335 -3.78 -17.23 -6.22
C VAL A 335 -5.05 -16.55 -5.71
N LEU A 336 -4.96 -15.87 -4.56
CA LEU A 336 -6.11 -15.15 -4.00
C LEU A 336 -6.52 -13.95 -4.87
N LEU A 337 -5.56 -13.25 -5.49
CA LEU A 337 -5.81 -12.16 -6.43
C LEU A 337 -6.57 -12.63 -7.67
N ASP A 338 -6.11 -13.71 -8.31
CA ASP A 338 -6.77 -14.28 -9.49
C ASP A 338 -8.17 -14.79 -9.15
N ALA A 339 -8.31 -15.55 -8.05
CA ALA A 339 -9.60 -16.04 -7.57
C ALA A 339 -10.58 -14.89 -7.30
N THR A 340 -10.15 -13.87 -6.56
CA THR A 340 -10.97 -12.70 -6.26
C THR A 340 -11.33 -11.92 -7.53
N GLY A 341 -10.38 -11.72 -8.44
CA GLY A 341 -10.60 -11.02 -9.70
C GLY A 341 -11.62 -11.69 -10.62
N ARG A 342 -11.54 -13.03 -10.76
CA ARG A 342 -12.50 -13.82 -11.55
C ARG A 342 -13.92 -13.73 -11.00
N GLU A 343 -14.06 -13.78 -9.68
CA GLU A 343 -15.37 -13.72 -9.05
C GLU A 343 -16.00 -12.32 -9.05
N LEU A 344 -15.21 -11.25 -9.10
CA LEU A 344 -15.71 -9.89 -9.26
C LEU A 344 -16.18 -9.55 -10.68
N ARG A 345 -15.57 -10.14 -11.72
CA ARG A 345 -15.97 -9.94 -13.13
C ARG A 345 -17.18 -10.77 -13.57
N ARG A 346 -17.49 -11.85 -12.86
CA ARG A 346 -18.68 -12.67 -13.13
C ARG A 346 -19.84 -12.01 -12.43
N ASP A 347 -20.79 -11.50 -13.18
CA ASP A 347 -21.89 -10.65 -12.72
C ASP A 347 -22.87 -11.28 -11.68
N LYS A 348 -22.51 -12.37 -10.97
CA LYS A 348 -23.04 -12.85 -9.67
C LYS A 348 -22.29 -14.07 -9.08
N ARG A 349 -22.24 -14.07 -7.73
CA ARG A 349 -21.69 -15.01 -6.71
C ARG A 349 -21.00 -16.29 -7.21
N GLY A 350 -19.68 -16.33 -7.04
CA GLY A 350 -18.95 -17.56 -6.78
C GLY A 350 -18.23 -17.57 -5.43
N VAL A 351 -17.65 -18.71 -5.13
CA VAL A 351 -17.05 -19.05 -3.84
C VAL A 351 -15.54 -19.03 -4.01
N ILE A 352 -14.86 -18.41 -3.06
CA ILE A 352 -13.40 -18.38 -3.03
C ILE A 352 -12.90 -19.82 -2.95
N PRO A 353 -11.84 -20.19 -3.70
CA PRO A 353 -11.26 -21.52 -3.64
C PRO A 353 -11.04 -22.00 -2.20
N ALA A 354 -11.34 -23.27 -1.93
CA ALA A 354 -11.31 -23.83 -0.58
C ALA A 354 -9.93 -23.74 0.09
N ASP A 355 -8.85 -23.79 -0.71
CA ASP A 355 -7.47 -23.59 -0.29
C ASP A 355 -7.17 -22.17 0.20
N CYS A 356 -7.97 -21.18 -0.20
CA CYS A 356 -7.89 -19.82 0.32
C CYS A 356 -8.70 -19.62 1.61
N SER A 357 -9.59 -20.55 2.00
CA SER A 357 -10.36 -20.43 3.26
C SER A 357 -9.46 -20.37 4.50
N PRO A 358 -8.44 -21.25 4.66
CA PRO A 358 -7.59 -21.24 5.84
C PRO A 358 -6.84 -19.92 6.04
N ILE A 359 -6.44 -19.25 4.95
CA ILE A 359 -5.73 -17.97 5.08
C ILE A 359 -6.66 -16.83 5.49
N LEU A 360 -7.91 -16.82 5.00
CA LEU A 360 -8.90 -15.82 5.40
C LEU A 360 -9.31 -16.01 6.87
N GLU A 361 -9.51 -17.26 7.30
CA GLU A 361 -9.82 -17.59 8.69
C GLU A 361 -8.70 -17.17 9.64
N ARG A 362 -7.42 -17.43 9.29
CA ARG A 362 -6.27 -16.95 10.09
C ARG A 362 -6.23 -15.43 10.22
N LEU A 363 -6.71 -14.70 9.22
CA LEU A 363 -6.81 -13.25 9.22
C LEU A 363 -8.10 -12.72 9.89
N GLY A 364 -8.94 -13.61 10.45
CA GLY A 364 -10.22 -13.27 11.08
C GLY A 364 -11.32 -12.87 10.09
N LEU A 365 -11.20 -13.23 8.82
CA LEU A 365 -12.15 -12.89 7.77
C LEU A 365 -13.06 -14.08 7.43
N SER A 366 -14.36 -13.80 7.28
CA SER A 366 -15.30 -14.81 6.79
C SER A 366 -15.14 -15.00 5.28
N PRO A 367 -14.91 -16.23 4.78
CA PRO A 367 -14.88 -16.51 3.33
C PRO A 367 -16.16 -16.07 2.62
N SER A 368 -17.30 -16.13 3.31
CA SER A 368 -18.60 -15.75 2.76
C SER A 368 -18.75 -14.23 2.51
N ASN A 369 -18.04 -13.40 3.28
CA ASN A 369 -18.16 -11.93 3.22
C ASN A 369 -16.97 -11.25 2.55
N TRP A 370 -15.90 -11.99 2.27
CA TRP A 370 -14.66 -11.51 1.67
C TRP A 370 -14.85 -10.73 0.36
N LEU A 371 -15.56 -11.29 -0.63
CA LEU A 371 -15.73 -10.63 -1.93
C LEU A 371 -16.43 -9.27 -1.78
N SER A 372 -17.43 -9.20 -0.90
CA SER A 372 -18.13 -7.95 -0.61
C SER A 372 -17.22 -6.94 0.06
N PHE A 373 -16.35 -7.39 0.97
CA PHE A 373 -15.37 -6.56 1.67
C PHE A 373 -14.37 -5.94 0.70
N VAL A 374 -13.78 -6.74 -0.20
CA VAL A 374 -12.84 -6.24 -1.22
C VAL A 374 -13.53 -5.31 -2.21
N ASP A 375 -14.68 -5.71 -2.77
CA ASP A 375 -15.39 -4.91 -3.79
C ASP A 375 -15.81 -3.53 -3.25
N ASN A 376 -16.32 -3.51 -2.03
CA ASN A 376 -16.82 -2.27 -1.43
C ASN A 376 -15.80 -1.52 -0.58
N PHE A 377 -14.53 -1.95 -0.55
CA PHE A 377 -13.49 -1.39 0.32
C PHE A 377 -13.45 0.14 0.27
N GLY A 378 -13.27 0.72 -0.93
CA GLY A 378 -13.19 2.18 -1.11
C GLY A 378 -14.48 2.94 -0.80
N ARG A 379 -15.62 2.25 -0.66
CA ARG A 379 -16.93 2.84 -0.34
C ARG A 379 -17.28 2.72 1.14
N TRP A 380 -16.87 1.63 1.79
CA TRP A 380 -17.18 1.32 3.18
C TRP A 380 -16.26 2.03 4.16
N PHE A 381 -15.00 2.21 3.76
CA PHE A 381 -13.99 2.85 4.60
C PHE A 381 -13.71 4.28 4.11
N HIS A 382 -13.51 5.17 5.08
CA HIS A 382 -13.26 6.59 4.82
C HIS A 382 -11.90 7.05 5.35
N HIS A 383 -11.59 6.69 6.59
CA HIS A 383 -10.38 7.15 7.30
C HIS A 383 -9.60 6.02 7.97
N ALA A 384 -10.25 4.90 8.26
CA ALA A 384 -9.57 3.69 8.71
C ALA A 384 -10.35 2.45 8.24
N ALA A 385 -9.66 1.32 8.14
CA ALA A 385 -10.21 0.01 7.84
C ALA A 385 -9.51 -1.05 8.70
N GLY A 386 -10.28 -1.97 9.29
CA GLY A 386 -9.80 -3.06 10.15
C GLY A 386 -10.95 -3.74 10.89
N SER A 387 -10.63 -4.68 11.78
CA SER A 387 -11.53 -5.40 12.64
C SER A 387 -12.32 -4.46 13.55
N PRO A 388 -13.47 -4.88 14.08
CA PRO A 388 -14.28 -4.04 14.96
C PRO A 388 -13.51 -3.50 16.17
N GLU A 389 -12.62 -4.31 16.73
CA GLU A 389 -11.77 -4.01 17.89
C GLU A 389 -10.79 -2.90 17.52
N ASN A 390 -10.00 -3.10 16.47
CA ASN A 390 -9.03 -2.11 15.98
C ASN A 390 -9.70 -0.79 15.58
N MET A 391 -10.89 -0.87 14.97
CA MET A 391 -11.68 0.31 14.62
C MET A 391 -12.18 1.08 15.85
N SER A 392 -12.40 0.40 16.98
CA SER A 392 -12.75 1.02 18.26
C SER A 392 -11.53 1.70 18.89
N GLU A 393 -10.39 1.02 18.95
CA GLU A 393 -9.13 1.59 19.44
C GLU A 393 -8.72 2.83 18.63
N GLU A 394 -8.85 2.77 17.31
CA GLU A 394 -8.59 3.91 16.44
C GLU A 394 -9.59 5.07 16.66
N ALA A 395 -10.81 4.77 17.10
CA ALA A 395 -11.78 5.81 17.49
C ALA A 395 -11.31 6.52 18.77
N GLU A 396 -10.90 5.74 19.77
CA GLU A 396 -10.38 6.23 21.05
C GLU A 396 -9.12 7.08 20.85
N ARG A 397 -8.16 6.59 20.08
CA ARG A 397 -6.93 7.33 19.71
C ARG A 397 -7.24 8.69 19.09
N ARG A 398 -8.33 8.80 18.33
CA ARG A 398 -8.77 10.05 17.68
C ARG A 398 -9.64 10.93 18.58
N GLY A 399 -10.03 10.48 19.77
CA GLY A 399 -10.99 11.17 20.63
C GLY A 399 -12.41 11.20 20.05
N CYS A 400 -12.77 10.20 19.24
CA CYS A 400 -14.07 10.08 18.57
C CYS A 400 -14.86 8.89 19.11
N ARG A 401 -16.19 8.96 19.09
CA ARG A 401 -17.06 7.87 19.57
C ARG A 401 -17.05 6.63 18.66
N TRP A 402 -16.80 6.80 17.36
CA TRP A 402 -16.74 5.71 16.38
C TRP A 402 -15.97 6.15 15.13
N VAL A 403 -15.44 5.16 14.38
CA VAL A 403 -14.90 5.36 13.03
C VAL A 403 -15.87 4.79 11.99
N ALA A 404 -16.03 5.52 10.89
CA ALA A 404 -16.92 5.10 9.82
C ALA A 404 -16.46 3.79 9.16
N GLY A 405 -17.41 2.89 8.95
CA GLY A 405 -17.17 1.55 8.44
C GLY A 405 -17.28 0.44 9.49
N VAL A 406 -17.39 0.75 10.79
CA VAL A 406 -17.41 -0.27 11.86
C VAL A 406 -18.52 -1.32 11.71
N SER A 407 -19.74 -0.93 11.31
CA SER A 407 -20.82 -1.92 11.09
C SER A 407 -20.50 -2.87 9.93
N ARG A 408 -19.83 -2.37 8.88
CA ARG A 408 -19.40 -3.18 7.72
C ARG A 408 -18.21 -4.06 8.04
N SER A 409 -17.33 -3.58 8.92
CA SER A 409 -16.26 -4.39 9.49
C SER A 409 -16.86 -5.56 10.27
N ARG A 410 -17.83 -5.33 11.16
CA ARG A 410 -18.51 -6.44 11.87
C ARG A 410 -19.10 -7.49 10.92
N GLU A 411 -19.72 -7.07 9.82
CA GLU A 411 -20.20 -8.00 8.80
C GLU A 411 -19.04 -8.79 8.15
N ALA A 412 -17.95 -8.13 7.77
CA ALA A 412 -16.80 -8.77 7.11
C ALA A 412 -16.05 -9.77 8.02
N TYR A 413 -15.91 -9.45 9.31
CA TYR A 413 -15.16 -10.21 10.32
C TYR A 413 -16.06 -11.12 11.18
N ALA A 414 -17.32 -11.36 10.81
CA ALA A 414 -18.26 -12.24 11.54
C ALA A 414 -17.96 -13.75 11.37
N ALA A 415 -16.68 -14.12 11.25
CA ALA A 415 -16.22 -15.50 11.05
C ALA A 415 -16.46 -16.38 12.28
#